data_AF-A0A9D1M5X0-F1
#
_entry.id   AF-A0A9D1M5X0-F1
#
_cell.length_a   1.000
_cell.length_b   1.000
_cell.length_c   1.000
_cell.angle_alpha   90.00
_cell.angle_beta   90.00
_cell.angle_gamma   90.00
#
_symmetry.space_group_name_H-M   'P 1'
#
loop_
_entity.id
_entity.type
_entity.pdbx_description
1 polymer ?
#
loop_
_entity_poly.entity_id
_entity_poly.type
_entity_poly.pdbx_seq_one_letter_code
_entity_poly.pdbx_strand_id
1 'polypeptide(L)' 'MQNIILFDQPEIHQSLLPLTFTRPIADLRIGILTIREKWELCLPGS' A
#
# COMPACT_ATOMS: atom_id res chain seq x y z
N MET A 1 -2.56 -21.24 -2.67
CA MET A 1 -3.23 -19.93 -2.57
C MET A 1 -3.09 -19.37 -1.18
N GLN A 2 -2.01 -18.61 -0.93
CA GLN A 2 -1.90 -17.78 0.27
C GLN A 2 -2.47 -16.38 0.01
N ASN A 3 -3.47 -15.99 0.79
CA ASN A 3 -4.05 -14.65 0.76
C ASN A 3 -3.27 -13.76 1.73
N ILE A 4 -2.31 -12.98 1.21
CA ILE A 4 -1.48 -12.08 2.02
C ILE A 4 -2.20 -10.73 2.11
N ILE A 5 -2.59 -10.36 3.33
CA ILE A 5 -3.21 -9.07 3.63
C ILE A 5 -2.19 -8.18 4.33
N LEU A 6 -1.80 -7.09 3.68
CA LEU A 6 -0.95 -6.05 4.25
C LEU A 6 -1.84 -4.95 4.83
N PHE A 7 -1.58 -4.57 6.08
CA PHE A 7 -2.33 -3.54 6.79
C PHE A 7 -1.39 -2.44 7.29
N ASP A 8 -1.84 -1.20 7.19
CA ASP A 8 -1.09 -0.03 7.64
C ASP A 8 -1.51 0.36 9.07
N GLN A 9 -0.59 1.02 9.79
CA GLN A 9 -0.89 1.63 11.08
C GLN A 9 -1.63 2.98 10.91
N PRO A 10 -2.68 3.28 11.71
CA PRO A 10 -3.43 4.54 11.59
C PRO A 10 -2.56 5.81 11.71
N GLU A 11 -1.49 5.76 12.50
CA GLU A 11 -0.56 6.87 12.70
C GLU A 11 0.18 7.23 11.40
N ILE A 12 0.51 6.22 10.58
CA ILE A 12 1.17 6.42 9.29
C ILE A 12 0.23 7.15 8.33
N HIS A 13 -1.06 6.82 8.36
CA HIS A 13 -2.07 7.50 7.54
C HIS A 13 -2.17 8.99 7.89
N GLN A 14 -2.10 9.34 9.17
CA GLN A 14 -2.12 10.74 9.61
C GLN A 14 -0.86 11.49 9.15
N SER A 15 0.30 10.84 9.21
CA SER A 15 1.58 11.43 8.77
C SER A 15 1.66 11.66 7.25
N LEU A 16 0.86 10.94 6.46
CA LEU A 16 0.85 11.03 4.99
C LEU A 16 -0.24 11.95 4.44
N LEU A 17 -1.03 12.59 5.32
CA LEU A 17 -1.91 13.66 4.90
C LEU A 17 -1.08 14.81 4.29
N PRO A 18 -1.54 15.42 3.19
CA PRO A 18 -2.89 15.32 2.61
C PRO A 18 -3.09 14.20 1.56
N LEU A 19 -2.07 13.37 1.29
CA LEU A 19 -2.06 12.45 0.14
C LEU A 19 -3.04 11.28 0.28
N THR A 20 -3.43 10.98 1.50
CA THR A 20 -4.27 9.83 1.88
C THR A 20 -5.67 10.22 2.32
N PHE A 21 -6.12 11.48 2.13
CA PHE A 21 -7.47 11.91 2.52
C PHE A 21 -8.61 11.09 1.89
N THR A 22 -8.45 10.68 0.63
CA THR A 22 -9.50 10.02 -0.16
C THR A 22 -9.13 8.60 -0.61
N ARG A 23 -7.92 8.14 -0.28
CA ARG A 23 -7.40 6.85 -0.73
C ARG A 23 -6.40 6.25 0.27
N PRO A 24 -6.32 4.91 0.35
CA PRO A 24 -5.35 4.23 1.22
C PRO A 24 -3.91 4.44 0.76
N ILE A 25 -2.98 4.19 1.67
CA ILE A 25 -1.52 4.32 1.43
C ILE A 25 -1.07 3.35 0.34
N ALA A 26 -1.62 2.15 0.31
CA ALA A 26 -1.31 1.12 -0.69
C ALA A 26 -1.48 1.59 -2.14
N ASP A 27 -2.38 2.56 -2.39
CA ASP A 27 -2.67 3.09 -3.73
C ASP A 27 -1.81 4.31 -4.10
N LEU A 28 -0.90 4.74 -3.20
CA LEU A 28 0.09 5.76 -3.52
C LEU A 28 1.12 5.21 -4.51
N ARG A 29 1.46 6.03 -5.50
CA ARG A 29 2.48 5.72 -6.50
C ARG A 29 3.88 6.10 -6.01
N ILE A 30 4.82 5.19 -6.19
CA ILE A 30 6.26 5.38 -5.97
C ILE A 30 6.95 5.10 -7.31
N GLY A 31 7.08 6.16 -8.12
CA GLY A 31 7.46 6.03 -9.52
C GLY A 31 6.28 5.58 -10.37
N ILE A 32 6.48 4.56 -11.20
CA ILE A 32 5.44 3.99 -12.09
C ILE A 32 4.47 3.06 -11.34
N LEU A 33 4.95 2.37 -10.30
CA LEU A 33 4.16 1.40 -9.54
C LEU A 33 3.53 2.03 -8.29
N THR A 34 2.41 1.47 -7.85
CA THR A 34 1.82 1.67 -6.53
C THR A 34 2.56 0.84 -5.47
N ILE A 35 2.39 1.21 -4.19
CA ILE A 35 2.93 0.43 -3.08
C ILE A 35 2.38 -0.99 -3.09
N ARG A 36 1.08 -1.17 -3.39
CA ARG A 36 0.44 -2.48 -3.59
C ARG A 36 1.15 -3.31 -4.66
N GLU A 37 1.27 -2.78 -5.88
CA GLU A 37 1.89 -3.51 -7.00
C GLU A 37 3.33 -3.90 -6.69
N LYS A 38 4.07 -3.03 -6.00
CA LYS A 38 5.44 -3.33 -5.56
C LYS A 38 5.47 -4.55 -4.61
N TRP A 39 4.52 -4.65 -3.69
CA TRP A 39 4.42 -5.79 -2.79
C TRP A 39 3.97 -7.07 -3.50
N GLU A 40 3.03 -6.98 -4.44
CA GLU A 40 2.59 -8.13 -5.25
C GLU A 40 3.74 -8.74 -6.07
N LEU A 41 4.67 -7.92 -6.56
CA LEU A 41 5.89 -8.39 -7.23
C LEU A 41 6.88 -9.07 -6.26
N CYS A 42 6.98 -8.58 -5.02
CA CYS A 42 7.91 -9.12 -4.01
C CYS A 42 7.37 -10.36 -3.29
N LEU A 43 6.05 -10.44 -3.10
CA LEU A 43 5.36 -11.49 -2.36
C LEU A 43 4.27 -12.13 -3.25
N PRO A 44 4.66 -12.95 -4.25
CA PRO A 44 3.69 -13.65 -5.08
C PRO A 44 2.99 -14.71 -4.23
N GLY A 45 1.76 -14.41 -3.80
CA GLY A 45 0.86 -15.42 -3.22
C GLY A 45 0.60 -16.51 -4.26
N SER A 46 1.21 -17.69 -4.09
CA SER A 46 0.92 -18.89 -4.91
C SER A 46 -0.38 -19.54 -4.45
#